data_AF-J3G767-F1
#
_entry.id   AF-J3G767-F1
#
_cell.length_a   1.000
_cell.length_b   1.000
_cell.length_c   1.000
_cell.angle_alpha   90.00
_cell.angle_beta   90.00
_cell.angle_gamma   90.00
#
_symmetry.space_group_name_H-M   'P 1'
#
loop_
_entity.id
_entity.type
_entity.pdbx_description
1 polymer ?
#
loop_
_entity_poly.entity_id
_entity_poly.type
_entity_poly.pdbx_seq_one_letter_code
_entity_poly.pdbx_strand_id
1 'polypeptide(L)'
;MLKRLSFSQGVFFTACCIFAMIAIVRSFNQILEVLARQSLNEWLYFGVFSFASALVITSLYRAISSKYSETKAGIRYISISFFVVTVTCYLVLKLQDPKGTDYQTSLALFVSSSLLGAGWWVQATINSAAARKAHTVSTIMNHRYSEYFFKRNDNFSNMFPIGCLINPAVIEHALSPTKSRYKDIKFADGQIQAAKDLNYVMNFYEFIAVGVSSGDFDEKLIRDCYEGIIIGIEKRGFHMIQFMRRTQGQKVFCSLVDLVDKWTDNQSMTTQYKNGNQSLDLGELTPSQENIDEMIRERDLNRATKASAEIVTQATNVTSIDTAHHVNSVDQGIPQP
;
A
#
# COMPACT_ATOMS: atom_id res chain seq x y z
N MET A 1 -9.31 3.48 -13.59
CA MET A 1 -7.83 3.49 -13.68
C MET A 1 -7.36 4.51 -14.71
N LEU A 2 -7.66 5.81 -14.53
CA LEU A 2 -7.06 6.89 -15.32
C LEU A 2 -5.74 7.26 -14.65
N LYS A 3 -4.62 6.76 -15.19
CA LYS A 3 -3.29 7.26 -14.85
C LYS A 3 -3.31 8.76 -15.10
N ARG A 4 -3.07 9.56 -14.06
CA ARG A 4 -2.74 10.99 -14.18
C ARG A 4 -1.72 11.11 -15.30
N LEU A 5 -2.16 11.63 -16.45
CA LEU A 5 -1.22 12.24 -17.39
C LEU A 5 -0.41 13.21 -16.53
N SER A 6 0.91 13.14 -16.61
CA SER A 6 1.69 14.30 -16.20
C SER A 6 1.19 15.43 -17.08
N PHE A 7 0.42 16.35 -16.50
CA PHE A 7 -0.23 17.49 -17.16
C PHE A 7 0.75 18.21 -18.12
N SER A 8 2.03 18.23 -17.75
CA SER A 8 3.15 18.73 -18.55
C SER A 8 3.36 18.00 -19.89
N GLN A 9 3.23 16.67 -19.94
CA GLN A 9 3.40 15.88 -21.17
C GLN A 9 2.26 16.09 -22.17
N GLY A 10 1.04 16.27 -21.66
CA GLY A 10 -0.12 16.65 -22.48
C GLY A 10 0.08 18.03 -23.08
N VAL A 11 0.44 19.03 -22.27
CA VAL A 11 0.63 20.41 -22.72
C VAL A 11 1.72 20.52 -23.79
N PHE A 12 2.84 19.81 -23.66
CA PHE A 12 3.90 19.82 -24.68
C PHE A 12 3.43 19.24 -26.02
N PHE A 13 2.73 18.10 -25.99
CA PHE A 13 2.20 17.49 -27.22
C PHE A 13 1.15 18.38 -27.88
N THR A 14 0.23 18.96 -27.09
CA THR A 14 -0.77 19.90 -27.61
C THR A 14 -0.11 21.14 -28.19
N ALA A 15 0.94 21.69 -27.56
CA ALA A 15 1.70 22.82 -28.08
C ALA A 15 2.41 22.46 -29.40
N CYS A 16 3.08 21.31 -29.50
CA CYS A 16 3.71 20.86 -30.74
C CYS A 16 2.67 20.63 -31.86
N CYS A 17 1.51 20.06 -31.55
CA CYS A 17 0.41 19.90 -32.50
C CYS A 17 -0.18 21.24 -32.95
N ILE A 18 -0.31 22.21 -32.04
CA ILE A 18 -0.78 23.56 -32.34
C ILE A 18 0.24 24.29 -33.23
N PHE A 19 1.54 24.21 -32.93
CA PHE A 19 2.59 24.81 -33.77
C PHE A 19 2.66 24.14 -35.15
N ALA A 20 2.53 22.81 -35.23
CA ALA A 20 2.45 22.09 -36.48
C ALA A 20 1.20 22.48 -37.29
N MET A 21 0.03 22.59 -36.64
CA MET A 21 -1.20 23.06 -37.28
C MET A 21 -1.09 24.50 -37.77
N ILE A 22 -0.51 25.41 -36.99
CA ILE A 22 -0.31 26.80 -37.40
C ILE A 22 0.64 26.88 -38.60
N ALA A 23 1.70 26.07 -38.63
CA ALA A 23 2.61 25.99 -39.76
C ALA A 23 1.93 25.43 -41.03
N ILE A 24 1.10 24.39 -40.88
CA ILE A 24 0.33 23.79 -41.98
C ILE A 24 -0.71 24.78 -42.53
N VAL A 25 -1.44 25.48 -41.66
CA VAL A 25 -2.47 26.45 -42.05
C VAL A 25 -1.85 27.66 -42.75
N ARG A 26 -0.71 28.15 -42.26
CA ARG A 26 -0.02 29.32 -42.85
C ARG A 26 0.53 29.03 -44.25
N SER A 27 0.97 27.81 -44.52
CA SER A 27 1.56 27.41 -45.79
C SER A 27 0.62 26.56 -46.66
N PHE A 28 -0.67 26.45 -46.29
CA PHE A 28 -1.62 25.50 -46.88
C PHE A 28 -1.75 25.65 -48.40
N ASN A 29 -1.85 26.88 -48.90
CA ASN A 29 -1.99 27.16 -50.34
C ASN A 29 -0.72 26.80 -51.13
N GLN A 30 0.47 27.03 -50.55
CA GLN A 30 1.74 26.62 -51.17
C GLN A 30 1.93 25.10 -51.16
N ILE A 31 1.51 24.44 -50.08
CA ILE A 31 1.54 22.98 -49.96
C ILE A 31 0.62 22.35 -51.01
N LEU A 32 -0.57 22.91 -51.24
CA LEU A 32 -1.54 22.40 -52.22
C LEU A 32 -1.04 22.57 -53.67
N GLU A 33 -0.43 23.70 -54.01
CA GLU A 33 0.17 23.92 -55.33
C GLU A 33 1.37 22.99 -55.60
N VAL A 34 2.19 22.73 -54.58
CA VAL A 34 3.32 21.79 -54.70
C VAL A 34 2.83 20.35 -54.78
N LEU A 35 1.83 19.95 -53.97
CA LEU A 35 1.24 18.60 -54.06
C LEU A 35 0.62 18.34 -55.43
N ALA A 36 0.02 19.36 -56.05
CA ALA A 36 -0.62 19.25 -57.37
C ALA A 36 0.39 19.14 -58.54
N ARG A 37 1.65 19.55 -58.34
CA ARG A 37 2.72 19.48 -59.35
C ARG A 37 3.67 18.29 -59.19
N GLN A 38 3.50 17.46 -58.16
CA GLN A 38 4.44 16.38 -57.88
C GLN A 38 4.35 15.22 -58.87
N SER A 39 5.51 14.66 -59.20
CA SER A 39 5.63 13.45 -60.02
C SER A 39 5.47 12.18 -59.18
N LEU A 40 5.08 11.07 -59.82
CA LEU A 40 4.89 9.78 -59.16
C LEU A 40 6.17 9.26 -58.46
N ASN A 41 7.34 9.61 -59.00
CA ASN A 41 8.64 9.27 -58.41
C ASN A 41 8.89 9.98 -57.07
N GLU A 42 8.41 11.22 -56.90
CA GLU A 42 8.59 11.98 -55.66
C GLU A 42 7.74 11.43 -54.51
N TRP A 43 6.53 10.96 -54.83
CA TRP A 43 5.68 10.23 -53.89
C TRP A 43 6.32 8.90 -53.46
N LEU A 44 6.99 8.19 -54.37
CA LEU A 44 7.75 6.98 -54.03
C LEU A 44 8.91 7.28 -53.08
N TYR A 45 9.70 8.33 -53.31
CA TYR A 45 10.78 8.72 -52.40
C TYR A 45 10.26 9.10 -51.00
N PHE A 46 9.15 9.84 -50.93
CA PHE A 46 8.51 10.16 -49.65
C PHE A 46 8.00 8.90 -48.93
N GLY A 47 7.39 7.97 -49.67
CA GLY A 47 6.90 6.70 -49.14
C GLY A 47 8.04 5.85 -48.57
N VAL A 48 9.13 5.69 -49.32
CA VAL A 48 10.31 4.93 -48.89
C VAL A 48 10.97 5.59 -47.66
N PHE A 49 11.12 6.91 -47.65
CA PHE A 49 11.68 7.63 -46.51
C PHE A 49 10.82 7.50 -45.25
N SER A 50 9.50 7.67 -45.39
CA SER A 50 8.56 7.55 -44.28
C SER A 50 8.53 6.14 -43.72
N PHE A 51 8.58 5.12 -44.59
CA PHE A 51 8.64 3.72 -44.19
C PHE A 51 9.95 3.38 -43.46
N ALA A 52 11.10 3.78 -44.01
CA ALA A 52 12.40 3.60 -43.37
C ALA A 52 12.45 4.29 -41.99
N SER A 53 11.96 5.53 -41.91
CA SER A 53 11.88 6.29 -40.65
C SER A 53 10.98 5.60 -39.62
N ALA A 54 9.83 5.08 -40.05
CA ALA A 54 8.93 4.32 -39.18
C ALA A 54 9.60 3.04 -38.65
N LEU A 55 10.36 2.32 -39.49
CA LEU A 55 11.08 1.12 -39.08
C LEU A 55 12.15 1.42 -38.03
N VAL A 56 12.98 2.46 -38.25
CA VAL A 56 14.02 2.84 -37.29
C VAL A 56 13.43 3.25 -35.95
N ILE A 57 12.40 4.09 -35.96
CA ILE A 57 11.72 4.55 -34.73
C ILE A 57 11.06 3.36 -34.00
N THR A 58 10.43 2.45 -34.74
CA THR A 58 9.80 1.26 -34.16
C THR A 58 10.84 0.30 -33.59
N SER A 59 12.00 0.15 -34.24
CA SER A 59 13.12 -0.65 -33.74
C SER A 59 13.67 -0.08 -32.42
N LEU A 60 13.92 1.23 -32.36
CA LEU A 60 14.36 1.92 -31.14
C LEU A 60 13.31 1.83 -30.02
N TYR A 61 12.03 2.02 -30.35
CA TYR A 61 10.92 1.83 -29.41
C TYR A 61 10.95 0.42 -28.80
N ARG A 62 11.10 -0.62 -29.63
CA ARG A 62 11.15 -2.01 -29.16
C ARG A 62 12.39 -2.28 -28.30
N ALA A 63 13.55 -1.79 -28.70
CA ALA A 63 14.81 -1.99 -27.96
C ALA A 63 14.78 -1.35 -26.57
N ILE A 64 14.24 -0.13 -26.44
CA ILE A 64 14.19 0.58 -25.17
C ILE A 64 13.05 0.05 -24.29
N SER A 65 11.87 -0.19 -24.87
CA SER A 65 10.69 -0.68 -24.12
C SER A 65 10.82 -2.11 -23.63
N SER A 66 11.61 -2.97 -24.30
CA SER A 66 11.91 -4.32 -23.82
C SER A 66 12.84 -4.30 -22.62
N LYS A 67 13.82 -3.38 -22.60
CA LYS A 67 14.79 -3.25 -21.51
C LYS A 67 14.24 -2.51 -20.29
N TYR A 68 13.39 -1.50 -20.51
CA TYR A 68 12.84 -0.66 -19.45
C TYR A 68 11.30 -0.63 -19.54
N SER A 69 10.64 -1.55 -18.83
CA SER A 69 9.17 -1.62 -18.79
C SER A 69 8.52 -0.31 -18.31
N GLU A 70 9.19 0.42 -17.42
CA GLU A 70 8.75 1.69 -16.84
C GLU A 70 8.60 2.82 -17.87
N THR A 71 9.38 2.79 -18.96
CA THR A 71 9.37 3.85 -19.98
C THR A 71 8.35 3.58 -21.09
N LYS A 72 7.75 2.37 -21.15
CA LYS A 72 6.90 1.90 -22.25
C LYS A 72 5.76 2.86 -22.61
N ALA A 73 5.12 3.46 -21.61
CA ALA A 73 4.02 4.39 -21.85
C ALA A 73 4.51 5.73 -22.43
N GLY A 74 5.55 6.32 -21.86
CA GLY A 74 6.06 7.63 -22.31
C GLY A 74 6.83 7.54 -23.63
N ILE A 75 7.59 6.47 -23.85
CA ILE A 75 8.35 6.29 -25.08
C ILE A 75 7.46 6.11 -26.30
N ARG A 76 6.24 5.57 -26.14
CA ARG A 76 5.25 5.53 -27.22
C ARG A 76 4.96 6.93 -27.78
N TYR A 77 4.77 7.91 -26.90
CA TYR A 77 4.50 9.29 -27.31
C TYR A 77 5.73 9.96 -27.93
N ILE A 78 6.90 9.72 -27.35
CA ILE A 78 8.16 10.22 -27.89
C ILE A 78 8.41 9.68 -29.30
N SER A 79 8.18 8.38 -29.54
CA SER A 79 8.30 7.76 -30.86
C SER A 79 7.35 8.38 -31.89
N ILE A 80 6.09 8.64 -31.51
CA ILE A 80 5.13 9.33 -32.39
C ILE A 80 5.59 10.75 -32.69
N SER A 81 6.05 11.49 -31.68
CA SER A 81 6.57 12.85 -31.85
C SER A 81 7.78 12.88 -32.79
N PHE A 82 8.72 11.94 -32.64
CA PHE A 82 9.86 11.85 -33.54
C PHE A 82 9.44 11.53 -34.97
N PHE A 83 8.47 10.65 -35.17
CA PHE A 83 7.97 10.36 -36.52
C PHE A 83 7.39 11.61 -37.18
N VAL A 84 6.55 12.37 -36.46
CA VAL A 84 5.99 13.64 -36.96
C VAL A 84 7.08 14.65 -37.26
N VAL A 85 8.07 14.81 -36.38
CA VAL A 85 9.20 15.73 -36.60
C VAL A 85 10.00 15.32 -37.83
N THR A 86 10.36 14.04 -37.98
CA THR A 86 11.13 13.54 -39.13
C THR A 86 10.39 13.75 -40.45
N VAL A 87 9.08 13.47 -40.50
CA VAL A 87 8.24 13.71 -41.69
C VAL A 87 8.14 15.20 -42.00
N THR A 88 7.97 16.05 -40.98
CA THR A 88 7.90 17.50 -41.15
C THR A 88 9.23 18.07 -41.67
N CYS A 89 10.37 17.61 -41.13
CA CYS A 89 11.69 18.02 -41.61
C CYS A 89 11.90 17.65 -43.09
N TYR A 90 11.44 16.46 -43.52
CA TYR A 90 11.52 16.06 -44.93
C TYR A 90 10.70 16.99 -45.83
N LEU A 91 9.47 17.32 -45.43
CA LEU A 91 8.62 18.23 -46.20
C LEU A 91 9.23 19.64 -46.30
N VAL A 92 9.80 20.17 -45.22
CA VAL A 92 10.44 21.49 -45.22
C VAL A 92 11.67 21.51 -46.14
N LEU A 93 12.51 20.47 -46.12
CA LEU A 93 13.67 20.39 -47.03
C LEU A 93 13.26 20.27 -48.50
N LYS A 94 12.13 19.62 -48.79
CA LYS A 94 11.64 19.44 -50.17
C LYS A 94 10.89 20.67 -50.70
N LEU A 95 10.23 21.42 -49.81
CA LEU A 95 9.55 22.69 -50.12
C LEU A 95 10.50 23.88 -50.23
N GLN A 96 11.81 23.66 -50.04
CA GLN A 96 12.81 24.72 -50.18
C GLN A 96 12.92 25.16 -51.64
N ASP A 97 12.64 26.43 -51.90
CA ASP A 97 12.72 27.06 -53.22
C ASP A 97 14.22 27.21 -53.62
N PRO A 98 14.62 27.04 -54.89
CA PRO A 98 16.04 27.07 -55.30
C PRO A 98 16.77 28.41 -55.07
N LYS A 99 16.07 29.45 -54.61
CA LYS A 99 16.55 30.83 -54.48
C LYS A 99 16.57 31.38 -53.05
N GLY A 100 16.23 30.59 -52.02
CA GLY A 100 16.07 31.13 -50.65
C GLY A 100 16.61 30.23 -49.53
N THR A 101 17.60 30.76 -48.81
CA THR A 101 18.10 30.40 -47.45
C THR A 101 18.18 28.92 -47.05
N ASP A 102 19.40 28.46 -46.77
CA ASP A 102 19.68 27.12 -46.26
C ASP A 102 19.13 26.89 -44.84
N TYR A 103 18.01 26.18 -44.74
CA TYR A 103 17.41 25.78 -43.46
C TYR A 103 18.07 24.55 -42.82
N GLN A 104 19.08 23.97 -43.48
CA GLN A 104 19.74 22.73 -43.05
C GLN A 104 20.31 22.84 -41.63
N THR A 105 20.98 23.94 -41.30
CA THR A 105 21.57 24.16 -39.97
C THR A 105 20.50 24.26 -38.89
N SER A 106 19.42 25.01 -39.15
CA SER A 106 18.32 25.19 -38.19
C SER A 106 17.55 23.89 -37.94
N LEU A 107 17.30 23.09 -39.00
CA LEU A 107 16.67 21.79 -38.88
C LEU A 107 17.56 20.78 -38.16
N ALA A 108 18.86 20.75 -38.46
CA ALA A 108 19.83 19.91 -37.76
C ALA A 108 19.87 20.24 -36.26
N LEU A 109 19.86 21.53 -35.90
CA LEU A 109 19.78 21.98 -34.51
C LEU A 109 18.47 21.52 -33.85
N PHE A 110 17.33 21.68 -34.52
CA PHE A 110 16.03 21.27 -33.98
C PHE A 110 15.94 19.76 -33.69
N VAL A 111 16.39 18.92 -34.64
CA VAL A 111 16.42 17.46 -34.47
C VAL A 111 17.39 17.07 -33.35
N SER A 112 18.56 17.69 -33.30
CA SER A 112 19.57 17.42 -32.26
C SER A 112 19.05 17.78 -30.86
N SER A 113 18.44 18.95 -30.70
CA SER A 113 17.84 19.38 -29.43
C SER A 113 16.69 18.45 -29.00
N SER A 114 15.88 17.96 -29.94
CA SER A 114 14.80 17.02 -29.67
C SER A 114 15.33 15.67 -29.16
N LEU A 115 16.39 15.14 -29.79
CA LEU A 115 17.07 13.92 -29.36
C LEU A 115 17.68 14.06 -27.96
N LEU A 116 18.33 15.20 -27.67
CA LEU A 116 18.88 15.48 -26.34
C LEU A 116 17.79 15.53 -25.27
N GLY A 117 16.70 16.25 -25.53
CA GLY A 117 15.57 16.33 -24.60
C GLY A 117 14.93 14.97 -24.32
N ALA A 118 14.72 14.16 -25.36
CA ALA A 118 14.20 12.81 -25.21
C ALA A 118 15.17 11.90 -24.43
N GLY A 119 16.48 12.00 -24.68
CA GLY A 119 17.52 11.27 -23.96
C GLY A 119 17.51 11.59 -22.47
N TRP A 120 17.45 12.86 -22.09
CA TRP A 120 17.33 13.27 -20.69
C TRP A 120 16.04 12.81 -20.03
N TRP A 121 14.91 12.87 -20.74
CA TRP A 121 13.65 12.37 -20.20
C TRP A 121 13.70 10.86 -19.91
N VAL A 122 14.26 10.06 -20.84
CA VAL A 122 14.43 8.62 -20.63
C VAL A 122 15.35 8.36 -19.44
N GLN A 123 16.49 9.06 -19.36
CA GLN A 123 17.44 8.93 -18.26
C GLN A 123 16.81 9.30 -16.91
N ALA A 124 16.08 10.42 -16.84
CA ALA A 124 15.39 10.86 -15.63
C ALA A 124 14.35 9.84 -15.16
N THR A 125 13.62 9.25 -16.11
CA THR A 125 12.61 8.21 -15.81
C THR A 125 13.25 6.95 -15.26
N ILE A 126 14.35 6.49 -15.88
CA ILE A 126 15.11 5.32 -15.41
C ILE A 126 15.70 5.58 -14.02
N ASN A 127 16.30 6.74 -13.82
CA ASN A 127 16.88 7.14 -12.53
C ASN A 127 15.81 7.21 -11.43
N SER A 128 14.63 7.76 -11.73
CA SER A 128 13.51 7.81 -10.79
C SER A 128 13.03 6.40 -10.41
N ALA A 129 12.90 5.50 -11.38
CA ALA A 129 12.53 4.11 -11.10
C ALA A 129 13.61 3.37 -10.30
N ALA A 130 14.88 3.56 -10.63
CA ALA A 130 16.00 2.99 -9.88
C ALA A 130 16.06 3.52 -8.44
N ALA A 131 15.82 4.83 -8.25
CA ALA A 131 15.76 5.45 -6.93
C ALA A 131 14.62 4.89 -6.08
N ARG A 132 13.42 4.71 -6.65
CA ARG A 132 12.31 4.04 -5.95
C ARG A 132 12.68 2.63 -5.51
N LYS A 133 13.29 1.84 -6.39
CA LYS A 133 13.74 0.48 -6.06
C LYS A 133 14.79 0.47 -4.96
N ALA A 134 15.80 1.36 -5.04
CA ALA A 134 16.83 1.48 -4.03
C ALA A 134 16.26 1.89 -2.66
N HIS A 135 15.36 2.89 -2.65
CA HIS A 135 14.65 3.31 -1.44
C HIS A 135 13.84 2.16 -0.84
N THR A 136 13.05 1.47 -1.67
CA THR A 136 12.26 0.29 -1.28
C THR A 136 13.13 -0.78 -0.60
N VAL A 137 14.24 -1.16 -1.24
CA VAL A 137 15.19 -2.14 -0.69
C VAL A 137 15.79 -1.65 0.62
N SER A 138 16.25 -0.40 0.69
CA SER A 138 16.86 0.16 1.89
C SER A 138 15.89 0.18 3.07
N THR A 139 14.67 0.65 2.86
CA THR A 139 13.63 0.67 3.91
C THR A 139 13.31 -0.74 4.39
N ILE A 140 13.16 -1.70 3.47
CA ILE A 140 12.90 -3.09 3.83
C ILE A 140 14.05 -3.70 4.62
N MET A 141 15.29 -3.54 4.16
CA MET A 141 16.46 -4.10 4.83
C MET A 141 16.62 -3.52 6.23
N ASN A 142 16.54 -2.19 6.36
CA ASN A 142 16.66 -1.53 7.65
C ASN A 142 15.59 -1.99 8.64
N HIS A 143 14.36 -2.22 8.17
CA HIS A 143 13.28 -2.65 9.06
C HIS A 143 13.38 -4.14 9.41
N ARG A 144 13.68 -5.00 8.43
CA ARG A 144 13.74 -6.46 8.61
C ARG A 144 14.93 -6.89 9.47
N TYR A 145 16.06 -6.20 9.36
CA TYR A 145 17.22 -6.44 10.21
C TYR A 145 17.16 -5.72 11.57
N SER A 146 16.09 -4.95 11.84
CA SER A 146 15.93 -4.43 13.19
C SER A 146 15.69 -5.61 14.15
N GLU A 147 16.56 -5.74 15.16
CA GLU A 147 16.43 -6.78 16.18
C GLU A 147 15.05 -6.73 16.85
N TYR A 148 14.48 -5.53 16.98
CA TYR A 148 13.14 -5.31 17.50
C TYR A 148 12.06 -5.96 16.63
N PHE A 149 12.09 -5.79 15.31
CA PHE A 149 11.11 -6.43 14.43
C PHE A 149 11.30 -7.95 14.42
N PHE A 150 12.54 -8.42 14.32
CA PHE A 150 12.84 -9.85 14.32
C PHE A 150 12.33 -10.54 15.59
N LYS A 151 12.64 -9.99 16.77
CA LYS A 151 12.22 -10.54 18.06
C LYS A 151 10.71 -10.55 18.22
N ARG A 152 10.01 -9.49 17.78
CA ARG A 152 8.55 -9.41 17.84
C ARG A 152 7.88 -10.38 16.86
N ASN A 153 8.41 -10.48 15.65
CA ASN A 153 7.91 -11.43 14.64
C ASN A 153 8.13 -12.88 15.08
N ASP A 154 9.28 -13.19 15.68
CA ASP A 154 9.60 -14.50 16.23
C ASP A 154 8.66 -14.86 17.39
N ASN A 155 8.50 -13.96 18.37
CA ASN A 155 7.58 -14.18 19.50
C ASN A 155 6.14 -14.43 19.04
N PHE A 156 5.63 -13.59 18.12
CA PHE A 156 4.31 -13.78 17.54
C PHE A 156 4.18 -15.10 16.78
N SER A 157 5.14 -15.43 15.92
CA SER A 157 5.07 -16.63 15.06
C SER A 157 5.20 -17.93 15.86
N ASN A 158 5.96 -17.92 16.95
CA ASN A 158 6.11 -19.07 17.84
C ASN A 158 4.85 -19.31 18.69
N MET A 159 4.18 -18.24 19.14
CA MET A 159 2.95 -18.35 19.93
C MET A 159 1.70 -18.62 19.09
N PHE A 160 1.65 -18.07 17.88
CA PHE A 160 0.53 -18.20 16.95
C PHE A 160 1.04 -18.67 15.58
N PRO A 161 1.10 -20.00 15.36
CA PRO A 161 1.56 -20.59 14.11
C PRO A 161 0.77 -20.15 12.87
N ILE A 162 1.36 -20.40 11.70
CA ILE A 162 0.73 -20.11 10.42
C ILE A 162 -0.58 -20.90 10.30
N GLY A 163 -1.66 -20.21 9.93
CA GLY A 163 -3.00 -20.81 9.78
C GLY A 163 -3.91 -20.65 11.00
N CYS A 164 -3.37 -20.23 12.14
CA CYS A 164 -4.14 -19.97 13.34
C CYS A 164 -4.58 -18.50 13.43
N LEU A 165 -5.80 -18.25 13.91
CA LEU A 165 -6.30 -16.92 14.22
C LEU A 165 -6.22 -16.66 15.72
N ILE A 166 -5.87 -15.43 16.09
CA ILE A 166 -5.87 -15.03 17.50
C ILE A 166 -7.31 -14.85 17.97
N ASN A 167 -7.65 -15.48 19.09
CA ASN A 167 -8.98 -15.33 19.69
C ASN A 167 -9.29 -13.85 20.02
N PRO A 168 -10.50 -13.35 19.69
CA PRO A 168 -10.92 -11.99 20.03
C PRO A 168 -10.73 -11.60 21.50
N ALA A 169 -10.85 -12.55 22.44
CA ALA A 169 -10.68 -12.30 23.88
C ALA A 169 -9.24 -11.88 24.24
N VAL A 170 -8.25 -12.55 23.65
CA VAL A 170 -6.82 -12.23 23.82
C VAL A 170 -6.53 -10.84 23.28
N ILE A 171 -7.09 -10.50 22.11
CA ILE A 171 -6.94 -9.20 21.47
C ILE A 171 -7.54 -8.07 22.34
N GLU A 172 -8.77 -8.26 22.81
CA GLU A 172 -9.47 -7.28 23.65
C GLU A 172 -8.68 -7.01 24.95
N HIS A 173 -8.17 -8.07 25.58
CA HIS A 173 -7.31 -7.94 26.76
C HIS A 173 -5.96 -7.26 26.43
N ALA A 174 -5.32 -7.62 25.32
CA ALA A 174 -4.00 -7.10 24.95
C ALA A 174 -4.01 -5.60 24.62
N LEU A 175 -5.05 -5.14 23.91
CA LEU A 175 -5.16 -3.75 23.47
C LEU A 175 -5.89 -2.85 24.46
N SER A 176 -6.75 -3.40 25.31
CA SER A 176 -7.56 -2.63 26.27
C SER A 176 -7.65 -3.32 27.63
N PRO A 177 -6.51 -3.51 28.34
CA PRO A 177 -6.45 -4.32 29.56
C PRO A 177 -7.38 -3.79 30.67
N THR A 178 -7.61 -2.47 30.75
CA THR A 178 -8.45 -1.86 31.77
C THR A 178 -9.95 -1.88 31.47
N LYS A 179 -10.33 -1.90 30.19
CA LYS A 179 -11.72 -1.86 29.71
C LYS A 179 -12.23 -3.21 29.19
N SER A 180 -11.35 -4.20 29.15
CA SER A 180 -11.64 -5.53 28.65
C SER A 180 -12.61 -6.28 29.57
N ARG A 181 -13.58 -6.98 28.97
CA ARG A 181 -14.43 -7.95 29.68
C ARG A 181 -13.63 -9.09 30.30
N TYR A 182 -12.37 -9.24 29.88
CA TYR A 182 -11.43 -10.27 30.29
C TYR A 182 -10.31 -9.75 31.21
N LYS A 183 -10.48 -8.58 31.84
CA LYS A 183 -9.44 -7.94 32.69
C LYS A 183 -8.86 -8.86 33.77
N ASP A 184 -9.69 -9.69 34.39
CA ASP A 184 -9.27 -10.57 35.49
C ASP A 184 -8.98 -12.01 35.04
N ILE A 185 -8.87 -12.23 33.73
CA ILE A 185 -8.53 -13.54 33.16
C ILE A 185 -7.01 -13.64 33.03
N LYS A 186 -6.45 -14.75 33.52
CA LYS A 186 -5.03 -15.08 33.38
C LYS A 186 -4.79 -15.86 32.09
N PHE A 187 -4.39 -15.17 31.03
CA PHE A 187 -3.93 -15.81 29.79
C PHE A 187 -2.56 -16.47 29.98
N ALA A 188 -2.24 -17.44 29.12
CA ALA A 188 -0.94 -18.12 29.20
C ALA A 188 0.22 -17.13 28.96
N ASP A 189 1.35 -17.41 29.60
CA ASP A 189 2.53 -16.54 29.55
C ASP A 189 2.94 -16.26 28.10
N GLY A 190 3.10 -14.98 27.77
CA GLY A 190 3.51 -14.53 26.45
C GLY A 190 2.38 -14.33 25.43
N GLN A 191 1.17 -14.87 25.60
CA GLN A 191 0.07 -14.69 24.63
C GLN A 191 -0.33 -13.22 24.43
N ILE A 192 -0.45 -12.48 25.53
CA ILE A 192 -0.77 -11.05 25.50
C ILE A 192 0.34 -10.26 24.81
N GLN A 193 1.60 -10.61 25.06
CA GLN A 193 2.73 -9.94 24.44
C GLN A 193 2.80 -10.27 22.94
N ALA A 194 2.58 -11.52 22.55
CA ALA A 194 2.53 -11.95 21.15
C ALA A 194 1.39 -11.25 20.37
N ALA A 195 0.23 -11.02 20.99
CA ALA A 195 -0.85 -10.25 20.38
C ALA A 195 -0.46 -8.77 20.17
N LYS A 196 0.25 -8.15 21.12
CA LYS A 196 0.82 -6.80 20.96
C LYS A 196 1.89 -6.75 19.88
N ASP A 197 2.69 -7.79 19.78
CA ASP A 197 3.74 -7.93 18.78
C ASP A 197 3.16 -8.09 17.37
N LEU A 198 2.05 -8.84 17.22
CA LEU A 198 1.29 -8.88 15.97
C LEU A 198 0.83 -7.48 15.56
N ASN A 199 0.25 -6.70 16.46
CA ASN A 199 -0.17 -5.33 16.15
C ASN A 199 1.02 -4.49 15.65
N TYR A 200 2.19 -4.63 16.28
CA TYR A 200 3.40 -3.94 15.82
C TYR A 200 3.83 -4.37 14.41
N VAL A 201 3.85 -5.67 14.14
CA VAL A 201 4.19 -6.23 12.81
C VAL A 201 3.18 -5.79 11.75
N MET A 202 1.88 -5.78 12.07
CA MET A 202 0.84 -5.27 11.18
C MET A 202 1.01 -3.78 10.86
N ASN A 203 1.38 -2.95 11.85
CA ASN A 203 1.64 -1.53 11.61
C ASN A 203 2.78 -1.30 10.62
N PHE A 204 3.82 -2.15 10.66
CA PHE A 204 4.86 -2.13 9.64
C PHE A 204 4.29 -2.44 8.24
N TYR A 205 3.47 -3.49 8.11
CA TYR A 205 2.88 -3.82 6.81
C TYR A 205 1.84 -2.79 6.32
N GLU A 206 1.14 -2.11 7.22
CA GLU A 206 0.31 -0.95 6.85
C GLU A 206 1.17 0.18 6.27
N PHE A 207 2.32 0.48 6.90
CA PHE A 207 3.26 1.48 6.37
C PHE A 207 3.79 1.10 4.98
N ILE A 208 4.15 -0.18 4.78
CA ILE A 208 4.53 -0.69 3.46
C ILE A 208 3.38 -0.53 2.45
N ALA A 209 2.15 -0.85 2.85
CA ALA A 209 0.99 -0.75 1.98
C ALA A 209 0.65 0.70 1.60
N VAL A 210 0.81 1.65 2.54
CA VAL A 210 0.71 3.09 2.26
C VAL A 210 1.77 3.50 1.25
N GLY A 211 3.04 3.10 1.44
CA GLY A 211 4.13 3.48 0.54
C GLY A 211 4.00 2.88 -0.87
N VAL A 212 3.39 1.70 -1.00
CA VAL A 212 3.02 1.14 -2.31
C VAL A 212 1.89 1.95 -2.94
N SER A 213 0.87 2.31 -2.16
CA SER A 213 -0.29 3.07 -2.63
C SER A 213 0.04 4.50 -3.03
N SER A 214 1.00 5.14 -2.35
CA SER A 214 1.53 6.46 -2.70
C SER A 214 2.48 6.44 -3.90
N GLY A 215 3.02 5.27 -4.25
CA GLY A 215 4.02 5.10 -5.30
C GLY A 215 5.46 5.39 -4.86
N ASP A 216 5.71 5.50 -3.55
CA ASP A 216 7.04 5.66 -2.97
C ASP A 216 7.84 4.34 -2.96
N PHE A 217 7.13 3.21 -2.94
CA PHE A 217 7.70 1.88 -3.09
C PHE A 217 7.46 1.27 -4.46
N ASP A 218 8.41 0.45 -4.91
CA ASP A 218 8.26 -0.36 -6.11
C ASP A 218 7.30 -1.53 -5.84
N GLU A 219 6.05 -1.37 -6.27
CA GLU A 219 4.98 -2.35 -6.03
C GLU A 219 5.35 -3.75 -6.51
N LYS A 220 5.98 -3.87 -7.69
CA LYS A 220 6.33 -5.16 -8.26
C LYS A 220 7.32 -5.90 -7.36
N LEU A 221 8.38 -5.20 -6.94
CA LEU A 221 9.37 -5.76 -6.04
C LEU A 221 8.77 -6.16 -4.69
N ILE A 222 7.90 -5.31 -4.12
CA ILE A 222 7.21 -5.65 -2.87
C ILE A 222 6.35 -6.89 -3.06
N ARG A 223 5.53 -6.96 -4.10
CA ARG A 223 4.63 -8.08 -4.36
C ARG A 223 5.41 -9.38 -4.50
N ASP A 224 6.44 -9.40 -5.33
CA ASP A 224 7.28 -10.59 -5.56
C ASP A 224 7.94 -11.11 -4.27
N CYS A 225 8.16 -10.24 -3.27
CA CYS A 225 8.81 -10.60 -2.00
C CYS A 225 7.84 -10.85 -0.82
N TYR A 226 6.70 -10.14 -0.80
CA TYR A 226 5.85 -10.03 0.40
C TYR A 226 4.38 -10.41 0.16
N GLU A 227 3.95 -10.76 -1.04
CA GLU A 227 2.55 -11.10 -1.32
C GLU A 227 2.01 -12.16 -0.33
N GLY A 228 2.69 -13.30 -0.22
CA GLY A 228 2.28 -14.36 0.71
C GLY A 228 2.32 -13.94 2.18
N ILE A 229 3.27 -13.08 2.56
CA ILE A 229 3.42 -12.60 3.95
C ILE A 229 2.31 -11.61 4.31
N ILE A 230 1.98 -10.68 3.41
CA ILE A 230 0.93 -9.68 3.60
C ILE A 230 -0.45 -10.35 3.62
N ILE A 231 -0.71 -11.32 2.75
CA ILE A 231 -1.95 -12.11 2.80
C ILE A 231 -2.02 -12.90 4.11
N GLY A 232 -0.91 -13.54 4.51
CA GLY A 232 -0.86 -14.31 5.76
C GLY A 232 -1.00 -13.46 7.02
N ILE A 233 -0.49 -12.23 7.04
CA ILE A 233 -0.61 -11.34 8.20
C ILE A 233 -2.03 -10.75 8.32
N GLU A 234 -2.69 -10.43 7.20
CA GLU A 234 -4.09 -9.99 7.19
C GLU A 234 -5.00 -11.07 7.77
N LYS A 235 -4.83 -12.33 7.32
CA LYS A 235 -5.61 -13.46 7.83
C LYS A 235 -5.44 -13.66 9.33
N ARG A 236 -4.19 -13.73 9.81
CA ARG A 236 -3.88 -13.90 11.25
C ARG A 236 -4.33 -12.71 12.09
N GLY A 237 -4.25 -11.51 11.53
CA GLY A 237 -4.66 -10.25 12.13
C GLY A 237 -6.14 -9.92 11.99
N PHE A 238 -6.98 -10.80 11.44
CA PHE A 238 -8.36 -10.46 11.12
C PHE A 238 -9.17 -9.97 12.33
N HIS A 239 -9.21 -10.74 13.42
CA HIS A 239 -9.93 -10.33 14.63
C HIS A 239 -9.32 -9.05 15.23
N MET A 240 -8.01 -8.84 15.06
CA MET A 240 -7.29 -7.65 15.51
C MET A 240 -7.74 -6.41 14.73
N ILE A 241 -7.82 -6.51 13.39
CA ILE A 241 -8.32 -5.46 12.51
C ILE A 241 -9.77 -5.12 12.85
N GLN A 242 -10.63 -6.14 13.05
CA GLN A 242 -12.03 -5.92 13.40
C GLN A 242 -12.19 -5.19 14.75
N PHE A 243 -11.44 -5.61 15.77
CA PHE A 243 -11.46 -4.96 17.07
C PHE A 243 -10.98 -3.51 17.00
N MET A 244 -9.86 -3.26 16.31
CA MET A 244 -9.33 -1.89 16.18
C MET A 244 -10.23 -0.99 15.35
N ARG A 245 -10.87 -1.50 14.29
CA ARG A 245 -11.82 -0.69 13.50
C ARG A 245 -13.06 -0.28 14.29
N ARG A 246 -13.52 -1.13 15.21
CA ARG A 246 -14.62 -0.82 16.13
C ARG A 246 -14.24 0.20 17.20
N THR A 247 -13.00 0.18 17.67
CA THR A 247 -12.55 1.01 18.80
C THR A 247 -11.88 2.32 18.40
N GLN A 248 -11.14 2.35 17.29
CA GLN A 248 -10.33 3.48 16.82
C GLN A 248 -10.80 4.07 15.48
N GLY A 249 -11.64 3.34 14.74
CA GLY A 249 -12.29 3.82 13.52
C GLY A 249 -11.98 2.98 12.27
N GLN A 250 -12.85 3.11 11.26
CA GLN A 250 -12.87 2.22 10.09
C GLN A 250 -11.62 2.28 9.18
N LYS A 251 -10.78 3.31 9.32
CA LYS A 251 -9.57 3.50 8.50
C LYS A 251 -8.36 2.69 8.98
N VAL A 252 -8.45 2.05 10.15
CA VAL A 252 -7.34 1.28 10.70
C VAL A 252 -7.06 0.06 9.80
N PHE A 253 -5.81 -0.09 9.36
CA PHE A 253 -5.35 -1.07 8.37
C PHE A 253 -6.12 -1.03 7.03
N CYS A 254 -6.55 0.15 6.57
CA CYS A 254 -7.24 0.23 5.28
C CYS A 254 -6.28 -0.08 4.12
N SER A 255 -5.06 0.45 4.16
CA SER A 255 -4.13 0.33 3.03
C SER A 255 -3.66 -1.11 2.87
N LEU A 256 -3.42 -1.81 3.98
CA LEU A 256 -3.11 -3.23 4.00
C LEU A 256 -4.23 -4.07 3.37
N VAL A 257 -5.47 -3.81 3.74
CA VAL A 257 -6.65 -4.52 3.22
C VAL A 257 -6.86 -4.22 1.74
N ASP A 258 -6.78 -2.96 1.32
CA ASP A 258 -6.88 -2.55 -0.08
C ASP A 258 -5.77 -3.19 -0.94
N LEU A 259 -4.58 -3.37 -0.37
CA LEU A 259 -3.47 -4.01 -1.07
C LEU A 259 -3.68 -5.51 -1.25
N VAL A 260 -4.22 -6.20 -0.23
CA VAL A 260 -4.62 -7.61 -0.34
C VAL A 260 -5.72 -7.78 -1.38
N ASP A 261 -6.74 -6.91 -1.35
CA ASP A 261 -7.82 -6.89 -2.36
C ASP A 261 -7.27 -6.69 -3.78
N LYS A 262 -6.21 -5.89 -3.93
CA LYS A 262 -5.57 -5.62 -5.23
C LYS A 262 -4.73 -6.80 -5.74
N TRP A 263 -4.07 -7.54 -4.85
CA TRP A 263 -3.16 -8.62 -5.23
C TRP A 263 -3.83 -9.99 -5.32
N THR A 264 -5.00 -10.16 -4.73
CA THR A 264 -5.73 -11.44 -4.70
C THR A 264 -7.04 -11.36 -5.49
N ASP A 265 -7.36 -12.44 -6.21
CA ASP A 265 -8.64 -12.53 -6.94
C ASP A 265 -9.83 -12.68 -5.98
N ASN A 266 -9.60 -13.29 -4.82
CA ASN A 266 -10.66 -13.66 -3.87
C ASN A 266 -11.04 -12.55 -2.88
N GLN A 267 -10.51 -11.33 -3.00
CA GLN A 267 -10.63 -10.28 -1.97
C GLN A 267 -10.05 -10.72 -0.61
N SER A 268 -9.67 -9.75 0.21
CA SER A 268 -9.22 -9.92 1.59
C SER A 268 -10.31 -10.52 2.47
N MET A 269 -9.88 -11.19 3.54
CA MET A 269 -10.80 -11.79 4.50
C MET A 269 -11.68 -10.73 5.18
N THR A 270 -11.09 -9.57 5.44
CA THR A 270 -11.78 -8.41 6.01
C THR A 270 -12.87 -7.87 5.07
N THR A 271 -12.61 -7.78 3.76
CA THR A 271 -13.59 -7.32 2.76
C THR A 271 -14.69 -8.36 2.55
N GLN A 272 -14.35 -9.64 2.46
CA GLN A 272 -15.34 -10.73 2.35
C GLN A 272 -16.31 -10.74 3.54
N TYR A 273 -15.79 -10.59 4.77
CA TYR A 273 -16.63 -10.51 5.97
C TYR A 273 -17.58 -9.31 5.94
N LYS A 274 -17.09 -8.14 5.49
CA LYS A 274 -17.92 -6.93 5.34
C LYS A 274 -19.04 -7.12 4.32
N ASN A 275 -18.79 -7.89 3.26
CA ASN A 275 -19.77 -8.20 2.21
C ASN A 275 -20.78 -9.29 2.61
N GLY A 276 -20.74 -9.77 3.87
CA GLY A 276 -21.73 -10.70 4.41
C GLY A 276 -21.52 -12.16 4.02
N ASN A 277 -20.31 -12.53 3.59
CA ASN A 277 -20.01 -13.92 3.24
C ASN A 277 -19.91 -14.78 4.51
N GLN A 278 -21.01 -15.47 4.88
CA GLN A 278 -21.13 -16.20 6.16
C GLN A 278 -20.37 -17.54 6.19
N SER A 279 -19.87 -18.03 5.05
CA SER A 279 -19.12 -19.29 4.93
C SER A 279 -17.60 -19.09 4.94
N LEU A 280 -17.11 -18.09 5.66
CA LEU A 280 -15.68 -17.88 5.82
C LEU A 280 -15.11 -18.98 6.72
N ASP A 281 -14.31 -19.88 6.14
CA ASP A 281 -13.46 -20.78 6.91
C ASP A 281 -12.38 -19.95 7.59
N LEU A 282 -12.69 -19.52 8.82
CA LEU A 282 -11.85 -18.65 9.64
C LEU A 282 -10.64 -19.40 10.23
N GLY A 283 -10.46 -20.70 9.96
CA GLY A 283 -9.38 -21.49 10.52
C GLY A 283 -9.50 -21.70 12.04
N GLU A 284 -8.45 -22.26 12.63
CA GLU A 284 -8.43 -22.60 14.06
C GLU A 284 -8.13 -21.37 14.92
N LEU A 285 -8.92 -21.17 15.99
CA LEU A 285 -8.68 -20.13 16.99
C LEU A 285 -7.67 -20.60 18.02
N THR A 286 -6.69 -19.75 18.32
CA THR A 286 -5.73 -19.96 19.39
C THR A 286 -5.76 -18.78 20.36
N PRO A 287 -6.08 -18.99 21.64
CA PRO A 287 -6.69 -20.19 22.24
C PRO A 287 -8.04 -20.56 21.63
N SER A 288 -8.45 -21.82 21.74
CA SER A 288 -9.79 -22.28 21.33
C SER A 288 -10.86 -21.54 22.14
N GLN A 289 -12.09 -21.45 21.60
CA GLN A 289 -13.17 -20.79 22.31
C GLN A 289 -13.54 -21.53 23.62
N GLU A 290 -13.46 -22.86 23.62
CA GLU A 290 -13.70 -23.68 24.80
C GLU A 290 -12.74 -23.35 25.94
N ASN A 291 -11.45 -23.19 25.65
CA ASN A 291 -10.46 -22.80 26.64
C ASN A 291 -10.76 -21.41 27.23
N ILE A 292 -11.20 -20.46 26.40
CA ILE A 292 -11.61 -19.13 26.88
C ILE A 292 -12.84 -19.22 27.80
N ASP A 293 -13.82 -20.04 27.44
CA ASP A 293 -15.04 -20.22 28.23
C ASP A 293 -14.74 -20.87 29.59
N GLU A 294 -13.81 -21.82 29.63
CA GLU A 294 -13.30 -22.41 30.88
C GLU A 294 -12.63 -21.36 31.77
N MET A 295 -11.75 -20.52 31.20
CA MET A 295 -11.10 -19.44 31.95
C MET A 295 -12.10 -18.41 32.49
N ILE A 296 -13.19 -18.14 31.76
CA ILE A 296 -14.27 -17.26 32.24
C ILE A 296 -15.00 -17.90 33.42
N ARG A 297 -15.31 -19.21 33.34
CA ARG A 297 -15.95 -19.95 34.43
C ARG A 297 -15.09 -19.96 35.69
N GLU A 298 -13.79 -20.21 35.56
CA GLU A 298 -12.86 -20.16 36.69
C GLU A 298 -12.82 -18.77 37.34
N ARG A 299 -12.78 -17.70 36.53
CA ARG A 299 -12.85 -16.32 37.03
C ARG A 299 -14.12 -16.07 37.83
N ASP A 300 -15.27 -16.49 37.31
CA ASP A 300 -16.57 -16.25 37.95
C ASP A 300 -16.71 -17.05 39.24
N LEU A 301 -16.21 -18.29 39.27
CA LEU A 301 -16.12 -19.09 40.49
C LEU A 301 -15.23 -18.40 41.53
N ASN A 302 -14.05 -17.93 41.14
CA ASN A 302 -13.13 -17.24 42.05
C ASN A 302 -13.73 -15.94 42.62
N ARG A 303 -14.48 -15.18 41.81
CA ARG A 303 -15.21 -14.00 42.29
C ARG A 303 -16.32 -14.37 43.27
N ALA A 304 -17.09 -15.41 42.99
CA ALA A 304 -18.14 -15.89 43.88
C ALA A 304 -17.59 -16.37 45.23
N THR A 305 -16.48 -17.12 45.21
CA THR A 305 -15.78 -17.57 46.43
C THR A 305 -15.27 -16.39 47.24
N LYS A 306 -14.66 -15.39 46.59
CA LYS A 306 -14.15 -14.19 47.27
C LYS A 306 -15.28 -13.35 47.87
N ALA A 307 -16.36 -13.14 47.14
CA ALA A 307 -17.54 -12.42 47.64
C ALA A 307 -18.18 -13.16 48.84
N SER A 308 -18.27 -14.49 48.78
CA SER A 308 -18.76 -15.30 49.90
C SER A 308 -17.86 -15.18 51.14
N ALA A 309 -16.54 -15.19 50.96
CA ALA A 309 -15.59 -15.01 52.06
C ALA A 309 -15.66 -13.60 52.69
N GLU A 310 -15.87 -12.56 51.89
CA GLU A 310 -16.07 -11.18 52.37
C GLU A 310 -17.37 -11.04 53.17
N ILE A 311 -18.46 -11.67 52.71
CA ILE A 311 -19.74 -11.70 53.45
C ILE A 311 -19.57 -12.43 54.80
N VAL A 312 -18.89 -13.58 54.81
CA VAL A 312 -18.61 -14.31 56.05
C VAL A 312 -17.79 -13.45 57.01
N THR A 313 -16.75 -12.78 56.53
CA THR A 313 -15.89 -11.91 57.36
C THR A 313 -16.65 -10.70 57.92
N GLN A 314 -17.56 -10.11 57.13
CA GLN A 314 -18.44 -9.04 57.61
C GLN A 314 -19.42 -9.55 58.66
N ALA A 315 -19.99 -10.75 58.48
CA ALA A 315 -20.87 -11.37 59.46
C ALA A 315 -20.14 -11.66 60.79
N THR A 316 -18.90 -12.18 60.76
CA THR A 316 -18.12 -12.43 61.98
C THR A 316 -17.82 -11.15 62.76
N ASN A 317 -17.53 -10.05 62.05
CA ASN A 317 -17.28 -8.74 62.66
C ASN A 317 -18.53 -8.08 63.25
N VAL A 318 -19.73 -8.42 62.77
CA VAL A 318 -20.99 -7.94 63.37
C VAL A 318 -21.30 -8.72 64.66
N THR A 319 -21.09 -10.05 64.67
CA THR A 319 -21.29 -10.86 65.88
C THR A 319 -20.32 -10.55 67.03
N SER A 320 -19.11 -10.05 66.75
CA SER A 320 -18.15 -9.64 67.79
C SER A 320 -18.48 -8.29 68.44
N ILE A 321 -19.30 -7.45 67.81
CA ILE A 321 -19.79 -6.20 68.37
C ILE A 321 -20.96 -6.45 69.35
N ASP A 322 -21.84 -7.40 69.04
CA ASP A 322 -22.96 -7.78 69.93
C ASP A 322 -22.52 -8.53 71.18
N THR A 323 -21.39 -9.24 71.16
CA THR A 323 -20.84 -9.89 72.37
C THR A 323 -20.13 -8.90 73.32
N ALA A 324 -19.62 -7.78 72.80
CA ALA A 324 -18.95 -6.76 73.62
C ALA A 324 -19.93 -5.88 74.42
N HIS A 325 -21.19 -5.75 73.98
CA HIS A 325 -22.20 -4.96 74.68
C HIS A 325 -22.95 -5.68 75.80
N HIS A 326 -22.76 -7.00 75.97
CA HIS A 326 -23.48 -7.77 77.00
C HIS A 326 -22.68 -8.06 78.29
N VAL A 327 -21.42 -7.63 78.39
CA VAL A 327 -20.51 -7.95 79.52
C VAL A 327 -20.29 -6.77 80.50
N ASN A 328 -20.72 -5.55 80.20
CA ASN A 328 -20.44 -4.35 81.02
C ASN A 328 -21.67 -3.77 81.76
N SER A 329 -22.45 -4.61 82.47
CA SER A 329 -23.52 -4.08 83.32
C SER A 329 -23.85 -4.94 84.55
N VAL A 330 -22.85 -5.44 85.28
CA VAL A 330 -23.06 -5.89 86.66
C VAL A 330 -21.77 -5.65 87.45
N ASP A 331 -21.60 -4.47 88.05
CA ASP A 331 -21.04 -4.45 89.41
C ASP A 331 -21.52 -3.23 90.21
N GLN A 332 -21.89 -3.51 91.44
CA GLN A 332 -22.74 -2.71 92.30
C GLN A 332 -21.91 -1.76 93.17
N GLY A 333 -22.36 -0.49 93.25
CA GLY A 333 -21.93 0.42 94.30
C GLY A 333 -22.60 0.05 95.63
N ILE A 334 -21.79 -0.29 96.63
CA ILE A 334 -22.18 -0.32 98.05
C ILE A 334 -21.38 0.81 98.75
N PRO A 335 -22.03 1.75 99.45
CA PRO A 335 -21.32 2.75 100.25
C PRO A 335 -21.01 2.20 101.64
N GLN A 336 -19.83 2.53 102.18
CA GLN A 336 -19.46 2.32 103.58
C GLN A 336 -19.19 3.70 104.22
N PRO A 337 -19.48 3.85 105.53
CA PRO A 337 -19.35 5.10 106.28
C PRO A 337 -17.92 5.55 106.57
#